data_AF-J3K1Q8-F1
#
_entry.id   AF-J3K1Q8-F1
#
_cell.length_a   1.000
_cell.length_b   1.000
_cell.length_c   1.000
_cell.angle_alpha   90.00
_cell.angle_beta   90.00
_cell.angle_gamma   90.00
#
_symmetry.space_group_name_H-M   'P 1'
#
loop_
_entity.id
_entity.type
_entity.pdbx_description
1 polymer ?
#
loop_
_entity_poly.entity_id
_entity_poly.type
_entity_poly.pdbx_seq_one_letter_code
_entity_poly.pdbx_strand_id
1 'polypeptide(L)'
;MHFHSTTIGIALFAATANAQTELKEKIWGTVVFTTVGQGNPGLSDAELTPLGTRQLIHAGASVRNRYISPLPEGAVEFHQIDGIPPSNFTNGEIDVVVTSDQLTSASAQAFMQGLYPPTSLPRSDNASFPLSNFETLTPANPAVIELAGNVNCPVLNGVRLALLQNEDLDALQDGAEAFYRVLYARVLDGLIKPNKLHLLNARLIWEHLDYQYANNETARNLISAEELLRARYLASRMTSALNSQPFTMADRQYTRAVAGKTLAPAITRALESNVESRGTNKKMSLLFGDVSTMIAFASVAGVSGHQQDFQGMPNHGASMSIELFSRPSDNSTDYPERATDLQVRFLLRNGTSTADADAGYVPYPLFASKVEIPYDEFISQMGSISMSTTQWCSFCGSEAEFCPPVTDQKDNDNNDDHVNVDQKSYKQDHRRLQALMVVGAIIVFMMVVGGIIALVSYCLGWRKPKVDAGKDPERDVD
;
A
#
# COMPACT_ATOMS: atom_id res chain seq x y z
N MET A 1 65.02 51.03 24.88
CA MET A 1 63.63 50.72 24.49
C MET A 1 63.70 49.68 23.37
N HIS A 2 63.42 48.42 23.71
CA HIS A 2 63.47 47.29 22.79
C HIS A 2 62.22 47.28 21.90
N PHE A 3 62.40 47.29 20.58
CA PHE A 3 61.35 46.98 19.61
C PHE A 3 61.49 45.52 19.18
N HIS A 4 60.49 44.70 19.52
CA HIS A 4 60.35 43.35 19.01
C HIS A 4 59.84 43.40 17.56
N SER A 5 60.57 42.77 16.64
CA SER A 5 60.11 42.47 15.28
C SER A 5 59.58 41.05 15.27
N THR A 6 58.28 40.87 15.17
CA THR A 6 57.61 39.57 15.03
C THR A 6 57.39 39.29 13.55
N THR A 7 58.16 38.36 13.00
CA THR A 7 58.00 37.83 11.64
C THR A 7 56.88 36.79 11.66
N ILE A 8 55.76 37.05 10.97
CA ILE A 8 54.67 36.07 10.77
C ILE A 8 55.02 35.24 9.53
N GLY A 9 55.35 33.96 9.72
CA GLY A 9 55.48 32.99 8.64
C GLY A 9 54.11 32.46 8.21
N ILE A 10 53.74 32.69 6.96
CA ILE A 10 52.54 32.10 6.35
C ILE A 10 52.93 30.69 5.86
N ALA A 11 52.45 29.66 6.55
CA ALA A 11 52.52 28.29 6.09
C ALA A 11 51.35 28.03 5.12
N LEU A 12 51.64 27.88 3.82
CA LEU A 12 50.69 27.35 2.85
C LEU A 12 50.49 25.85 3.13
N PHE A 13 49.33 25.48 3.67
CA PHE A 13 48.84 24.10 3.60
C PHE A 13 48.28 23.87 2.19
N ALA A 14 49.03 23.15 1.36
CA ALA A 14 48.50 22.56 0.14
C ALA A 14 47.58 21.39 0.54
N ALA A 15 46.27 21.63 0.55
CA ALA A 15 45.30 20.55 0.64
C ALA A 15 45.32 19.76 -0.67
N THR A 16 45.88 18.55 -0.65
CA THR A 16 45.70 17.59 -1.73
C THR A 16 44.25 17.13 -1.70
N ALA A 17 43.41 17.71 -2.56
CA ALA A 17 42.09 17.17 -2.83
C ALA A 17 42.28 15.83 -3.56
N ASN A 18 42.04 14.72 -2.88
CA ASN A 18 41.82 13.44 -3.55
C ASN A 18 40.53 13.58 -4.35
N ALA A 19 40.65 13.75 -5.67
CA ALA A 19 39.55 13.50 -6.58
C ALA A 19 39.20 12.02 -6.46
N GLN A 20 38.15 11.68 -5.72
CA GLN A 20 37.51 10.39 -5.87
C GLN A 20 36.89 10.39 -7.26
N THR A 21 37.39 9.55 -8.16
CA THR A 21 36.72 9.26 -9.41
C THR A 21 35.39 8.63 -9.05
N GLU A 22 34.29 9.42 -9.06
CA GLU A 22 32.95 8.86 -8.89
C GLU A 22 32.70 7.90 -10.04
N LEU A 23 32.61 6.61 -9.72
CA LEU A 23 32.25 5.59 -10.70
C LEU A 23 30.83 5.89 -11.19
N LYS A 24 30.69 6.06 -12.50
CA LYS A 24 29.41 6.39 -13.11
C LYS A 24 28.44 5.23 -12.92
N GLU A 25 27.33 5.50 -12.25
CA GLU A 25 26.26 4.54 -12.07
C GLU A 25 25.56 4.23 -13.39
N LYS A 26 25.16 2.97 -13.57
CA LYS A 26 24.34 2.53 -14.70
C LYS A 26 23.17 1.67 -14.23
N ILE A 27 21.96 2.07 -14.60
CA ILE A 27 20.73 1.33 -14.30
C ILE A 27 20.44 0.36 -15.44
N TRP A 28 20.22 -0.91 -15.10
CA TRP A 28 19.99 -2.02 -16.03
C TRP A 28 18.52 -2.40 -16.15
N GLY A 29 17.78 -2.21 -15.07
CA GLY A 29 16.36 -2.46 -15.06
C GLY A 29 15.68 -1.91 -13.83
N THR A 30 14.35 -1.85 -13.88
CA THR A 30 13.54 -1.37 -12.76
C THR A 30 12.18 -2.06 -12.68
N VAL A 31 11.68 -2.23 -11.46
CA VAL A 31 10.30 -2.61 -11.17
C VAL A 31 9.63 -1.43 -10.50
N VAL A 32 8.54 -0.92 -11.08
CA VAL A 32 7.78 0.20 -10.54
C VAL A 32 6.38 -0.26 -10.18
N PHE A 33 6.05 -0.26 -8.89
CA PHE A 33 4.68 -0.48 -8.41
C PHE A 33 4.01 0.88 -8.18
N THR A 34 2.90 1.16 -8.87
CA THR A 34 2.17 2.43 -8.78
C THR A 34 0.76 2.21 -8.24
N THR A 35 0.38 3.00 -7.22
CA THR A 35 -0.99 2.99 -6.70
C THR A 35 -1.96 3.60 -7.70
N VAL A 36 -3.17 3.07 -7.79
CA VAL A 36 -4.24 3.64 -8.62
C VAL A 36 -4.56 5.12 -8.30
N GLY A 37 -5.20 5.78 -9.26
CA GLY A 37 -5.64 7.18 -9.13
C GLY A 37 -6.87 7.31 -8.26
N GLN A 38 -7.28 8.56 -7.99
CA GLN A 38 -8.59 8.80 -7.38
C GLN A 38 -9.69 8.23 -8.30
N GLY A 39 -10.41 7.23 -7.80
CA GLY A 39 -11.64 6.69 -8.41
C GLY A 39 -12.89 7.21 -7.72
N ASN A 40 -14.07 6.91 -8.28
CA ASN A 40 -15.33 7.12 -7.56
C ASN A 40 -15.46 6.07 -6.42
N PRO A 41 -15.72 6.50 -5.18
CA PRO A 41 -15.65 5.61 -4.04
C PRO A 41 -16.91 4.74 -3.91
N GLY A 42 -16.76 3.57 -3.28
CA GLY A 42 -17.88 2.72 -2.86
C GLY A 42 -18.54 1.86 -3.94
N LEU A 43 -18.02 1.88 -5.17
CA LEU A 43 -18.50 1.02 -6.27
C LEU A 43 -17.55 -0.16 -6.50
N SER A 44 -18.11 -1.32 -6.85
CA SER A 44 -17.35 -2.50 -7.26
C SER A 44 -16.56 -2.26 -8.55
N ASP A 45 -17.10 -1.43 -9.44
CA ASP A 45 -16.51 -1.05 -10.72
C ASP A 45 -16.18 0.44 -10.69
N ALA A 46 -15.26 0.81 -9.79
CA ALA A 46 -14.87 2.20 -9.66
C ALA A 46 -14.26 2.72 -10.98
N GLU A 47 -14.68 3.91 -11.39
CA GLU A 47 -14.18 4.62 -12.55
C GLU A 47 -13.13 5.65 -12.13
N LEU A 48 -12.08 5.78 -12.94
CA LEU A 48 -11.05 6.77 -12.74
C LEU A 48 -11.62 8.18 -12.96
N THR A 49 -11.40 9.08 -12.00
CA THR A 49 -11.83 10.48 -12.10
C THR A 49 -10.89 11.31 -12.97
N PRO A 50 -11.31 12.49 -13.45
CA PRO A 50 -10.39 13.42 -14.12
C PRO A 50 -9.19 13.84 -13.26
N LEU A 51 -9.35 13.92 -11.93
CA LEU A 51 -8.23 14.16 -11.01
C LEU A 51 -7.30 12.94 -10.97
N GLY A 52 -7.86 11.73 -10.85
CA GLY A 52 -7.14 10.47 -10.95
C GLY A 52 -6.32 10.36 -12.23
N THR A 53 -6.91 10.67 -13.38
CA THR A 53 -6.21 10.68 -14.67
C THR A 53 -4.98 11.59 -14.64
N ARG A 54 -5.11 12.83 -14.13
CA ARG A 54 -3.96 13.74 -14.01
C ARG A 54 -2.90 13.20 -13.07
N GLN A 55 -3.28 12.67 -11.90
CA GLN A 55 -2.35 12.08 -10.94
C GLN A 55 -1.47 11.00 -11.61
N LEU A 56 -2.06 10.17 -12.47
CA LEU A 56 -1.34 9.08 -13.12
C LEU A 56 -0.53 9.55 -14.33
N ILE A 57 -1.03 10.50 -15.12
CA ILE A 57 -0.20 11.16 -16.16
C ILE A 57 1.07 11.75 -15.54
N HIS A 58 0.95 12.42 -14.40
CA HIS A 58 2.12 12.98 -13.70
C HIS A 58 3.04 11.89 -13.13
N ALA A 59 2.50 10.79 -12.61
CA ALA A 59 3.30 9.64 -12.17
C ALA A 59 4.08 9.02 -13.35
N GLY A 60 3.42 8.81 -14.49
CA GLY A 60 4.05 8.31 -15.72
C GLY A 60 5.12 9.23 -16.26
N ALA A 61 4.88 10.55 -16.25
CA ALA A 61 5.86 11.55 -16.63
C ALA A 61 7.09 11.55 -15.71
N SER A 62 6.90 11.26 -14.42
CA SER A 62 8.00 11.15 -13.46
C SER A 62 8.90 9.93 -13.75
N VAL A 63 8.31 8.78 -14.08
CA VAL A 63 9.04 7.59 -14.53
C VAL A 63 9.76 7.86 -15.85
N ARG A 64 9.10 8.52 -16.81
CA ARG A 64 9.71 8.93 -18.07
C ARG A 64 10.93 9.80 -17.85
N ASN A 65 10.80 10.84 -17.02
CA ASN A 65 11.87 11.80 -16.75
C ASN A 65 13.09 11.13 -16.12
N ARG A 66 12.87 10.12 -15.27
CA ARG A 66 13.96 9.39 -14.61
C ARG A 66 14.65 8.40 -15.55
N TYR A 67 13.90 7.57 -16.26
CA TYR A 67 14.45 6.38 -16.92
C TYR A 67 14.56 6.46 -18.44
N ILE A 68 13.83 7.37 -19.10
CA ILE A 68 13.67 7.37 -20.57
C ILE A 68 14.13 8.68 -21.21
N SER A 69 13.74 9.82 -20.63
CA SER A 69 14.01 11.13 -21.21
C SER A 69 15.53 11.40 -21.31
N PRO A 70 16.03 11.98 -22.41
CA PRO A 70 17.40 12.45 -22.51
C PRO A 70 17.73 13.41 -21.36
N LEU A 71 18.96 13.34 -20.83
CA LEU A 71 19.38 14.22 -19.74
C LEU A 71 19.62 15.61 -20.31
N PRO A 72 19.29 16.67 -19.55
CA PRO A 72 19.76 18.00 -19.86
C PRO A 72 21.29 18.04 -19.96
N GLU A 73 21.80 18.89 -20.83
CA GLU A 73 23.24 19.10 -20.99
C GLU A 73 23.85 19.57 -19.64
N GLY A 74 24.86 18.83 -19.15
CA GLY A 74 25.50 19.10 -17.86
C GLY A 74 24.91 18.38 -16.64
N ALA A 75 23.98 17.44 -16.82
CA ALA A 75 23.51 16.59 -15.72
C ALA A 75 24.64 15.73 -15.14
N VAL A 76 24.69 15.67 -13.81
CA VAL A 76 25.73 14.95 -13.05
C VAL A 76 25.29 13.52 -12.71
N GLU A 77 23.97 13.28 -12.62
CA GLU A 77 23.40 11.96 -12.32
C GLU A 77 22.73 11.32 -13.55
N PHE A 78 22.98 10.04 -13.76
CA PHE A 78 22.50 9.28 -14.92
C PHE A 78 21.58 8.14 -14.48
N HIS A 79 20.27 8.37 -14.60
CA HIS A 79 19.24 7.41 -14.18
C HIS A 79 18.52 6.73 -15.36
N GLN A 80 18.96 6.97 -16.59
CA GLN A 80 18.34 6.40 -17.78
C GLN A 80 18.67 4.92 -17.91
N ILE A 81 17.72 4.18 -18.46
CA ILE A 81 17.91 2.79 -18.82
C ILE A 81 18.15 2.69 -20.33
N ASP A 82 19.31 2.17 -20.69
CA ASP A 82 19.73 2.09 -22.08
C ASP A 82 18.80 1.24 -22.95
N GLY A 83 18.53 1.72 -24.16
CA GLY A 83 17.76 0.98 -25.15
C GLY A 83 16.25 0.95 -24.91
N ILE A 84 15.70 1.78 -24.02
CA ILE A 84 14.26 2.09 -24.02
C ILE A 84 14.03 3.27 -24.98
N PRO A 85 13.32 3.09 -26.10
CA PRO A 85 13.09 4.19 -27.04
C PRO A 85 12.20 5.27 -26.42
N PRO A 86 12.53 6.57 -26.57
CA PRO A 86 11.76 7.65 -25.95
C PRO A 86 10.44 7.96 -26.65
N SER A 87 10.29 7.61 -27.93
CA SER A 87 9.12 7.97 -28.74
C SER A 87 8.16 6.82 -29.02
N ASN A 88 8.63 5.56 -28.92
CA ASN A 88 7.87 4.39 -29.30
C ASN A 88 7.90 3.34 -28.18
N PHE A 89 6.72 2.94 -27.70
CA PHE A 89 6.60 1.79 -26.83
C PHE A 89 6.95 0.51 -27.60
N THR A 90 7.82 -0.31 -27.01
CA THR A 90 8.29 -1.56 -27.62
C THR A 90 8.01 -2.71 -26.68
N ASN A 91 7.16 -3.65 -27.12
CA ASN A 91 6.87 -4.89 -26.38
C ASN A 91 8.16 -5.68 -26.14
N GLY A 92 8.35 -6.15 -24.91
CA GLY A 92 9.53 -6.90 -24.49
C GLY A 92 10.56 -6.08 -23.72
N GLU A 93 10.56 -4.75 -23.85
CA GLU A 93 11.40 -3.86 -23.04
C GLU A 93 10.67 -3.38 -21.79
N ILE A 94 9.37 -3.07 -21.94
CA ILE A 94 8.48 -2.63 -20.87
C ILE A 94 7.32 -3.62 -20.77
N ASP A 95 7.14 -4.19 -19.59
CA ASP A 95 5.96 -4.98 -19.24
C ASP A 95 5.02 -4.13 -18.39
N VAL A 96 3.71 -4.22 -18.66
CA VAL A 96 2.67 -3.53 -17.88
C VAL A 96 1.72 -4.59 -17.36
N VAL A 97 1.58 -4.70 -16.05
CA VAL A 97 0.73 -5.71 -15.39
C VAL A 97 -0.35 -5.02 -14.57
N VAL A 98 -1.60 -5.40 -14.82
CA VAL A 98 -2.80 -4.83 -14.17
C VAL A 98 -3.75 -5.94 -13.76
N THR A 99 -4.58 -5.68 -12.75
CA THR A 99 -5.78 -6.49 -12.49
C THR A 99 -6.90 -6.10 -13.46
N SER A 100 -7.84 -7.01 -13.70
CA SER A 100 -8.91 -6.82 -14.69
C SER A 100 -10.00 -5.80 -14.30
N ASP A 101 -9.89 -5.14 -13.15
CA ASP A 101 -10.83 -4.09 -12.76
C ASP A 101 -10.60 -2.79 -13.55
N GLN A 102 -11.69 -2.03 -13.72
CA GLN A 102 -11.72 -0.82 -14.53
C GLN A 102 -10.80 0.28 -13.98
N LEU A 103 -10.76 0.47 -12.66
CA LEU A 103 -9.97 1.52 -12.03
C LEU A 103 -8.47 1.30 -12.26
N THR A 104 -7.99 0.08 -12.07
CA THR A 104 -6.57 -0.27 -12.23
C THR A 104 -6.16 -0.18 -13.69
N SER A 105 -6.98 -0.73 -14.60
CA SER A 105 -6.73 -0.65 -16.04
C SER A 105 -6.71 0.79 -16.55
N ALA A 106 -7.68 1.62 -16.15
CA ALA A 106 -7.72 3.03 -16.53
C ALA A 106 -6.55 3.83 -15.93
N SER A 107 -6.15 3.52 -14.69
CA SER A 107 -4.99 4.14 -14.04
C SER A 107 -3.69 3.85 -14.82
N ALA A 108 -3.50 2.61 -15.27
CA ALA A 108 -2.37 2.22 -16.09
C ALA A 108 -2.39 2.92 -17.46
N GLN A 109 -3.55 3.04 -18.11
CA GLN A 109 -3.66 3.78 -19.37
C GLN A 109 -3.28 5.27 -19.21
N ALA A 110 -3.78 5.93 -18.16
CA ALA A 110 -3.43 7.32 -17.86
C ALA A 110 -1.94 7.47 -17.54
N PHE A 111 -1.36 6.52 -16.80
CA PHE A 111 0.08 6.48 -16.55
C PHE A 111 0.87 6.39 -17.85
N MET A 112 0.47 5.51 -18.77
CA MET A 112 1.15 5.33 -20.04
C MET A 112 1.08 6.57 -20.94
N GLN A 113 0.04 7.41 -20.82
CA GLN A 113 0.00 8.71 -21.49
C GLN A 113 1.07 9.68 -20.95
N GLY A 114 1.41 9.59 -19.66
CA GLY A 114 2.53 10.32 -19.09
C GLY A 114 3.89 9.74 -19.49
N LEU A 115 3.99 8.42 -19.56
CA LEU A 115 5.22 7.71 -19.92
C LEU A 115 5.59 7.88 -21.40
N TYR A 116 4.59 7.77 -22.29
CA TYR A 116 4.69 7.92 -23.73
C TYR A 116 3.63 8.93 -24.21
N PRO A 117 3.90 10.24 -24.06
CA PRO A 117 2.95 11.26 -24.48
C PRO A 117 2.72 11.22 -26.00
N PRO A 118 1.48 11.42 -26.47
CA PRO A 118 1.17 11.38 -27.89
C PRO A 118 1.90 12.49 -28.66
N THR A 119 2.50 12.12 -29.80
CA THR A 119 3.33 13.02 -30.64
C THR A 119 2.51 13.97 -31.52
N SER A 120 1.23 13.67 -31.75
CA SER A 120 0.25 14.58 -32.33
C SER A 120 -0.99 14.63 -31.44
N LEU A 121 -1.31 15.82 -30.94
CA LEU A 121 -2.56 16.05 -30.22
C LEU A 121 -3.72 15.99 -31.23
N PRO A 122 -4.71 15.14 -30.99
CA PRO A 122 -6.04 15.65 -30.80
C PRO A 122 -6.15 15.89 -29.31
N ARG A 123 -6.59 17.11 -28.96
CA ARG A 123 -7.11 17.46 -27.64
C ARG A 123 -8.42 16.70 -27.41
N SER A 124 -8.37 15.38 -27.42
CA SER A 124 -9.44 14.52 -26.94
C SER A 124 -8.84 13.70 -25.82
N ASP A 125 -9.57 13.60 -24.72
CA ASP A 125 -9.25 12.77 -23.57
C ASP A 125 -9.29 11.24 -23.90
N ASN A 126 -9.22 10.90 -25.20
CA ASN A 126 -9.45 9.58 -25.79
C ASN A 126 -8.21 8.99 -26.51
N ALA A 127 -7.03 9.59 -26.37
CA ALA A 127 -5.78 8.93 -26.77
C ALA A 127 -5.43 7.84 -25.74
N SER A 128 -6.26 6.80 -25.64
CA SER A 128 -6.06 5.70 -24.69
C SER A 128 -4.92 4.81 -25.18
N PHE A 129 -4.01 4.46 -24.28
CA PHE A 129 -3.01 3.46 -24.56
C PHE A 129 -3.69 2.09 -24.72
N PRO A 130 -3.43 1.31 -25.80
CA PRO A 130 -4.14 0.05 -26.03
C PRO A 130 -3.93 -0.96 -24.90
N LEU A 131 -5.03 -1.46 -24.29
CA LEU A 131 -4.98 -2.48 -23.22
C LEU A 131 -4.38 -3.81 -23.71
N SER A 132 -4.39 -4.08 -25.01
CA SER A 132 -3.74 -5.26 -25.60
C SER A 132 -2.23 -5.33 -25.35
N ASN A 133 -1.63 -4.22 -24.92
CA ASN A 133 -0.22 -4.15 -24.55
C ASN A 133 0.02 -4.48 -23.07
N PHE A 134 -1.04 -4.73 -22.28
CA PHE A 134 -0.95 -5.00 -20.86
C PHE A 134 -1.22 -6.48 -20.58
N GLU A 135 -0.47 -7.06 -19.66
CA GLU A 135 -0.83 -8.31 -19.02
C GLU A 135 -1.98 -8.03 -18.04
N THR A 136 -3.17 -8.53 -18.37
CA THR A 136 -4.37 -8.34 -17.55
C THR A 136 -4.66 -9.61 -16.74
N LEU A 137 -4.54 -9.49 -15.42
CA LEU A 137 -4.77 -10.58 -14.47
C LEU A 137 -6.24 -10.64 -14.07
N THR A 138 -6.92 -11.70 -14.48
CA THR A 138 -8.31 -11.97 -14.08
C THR A 138 -8.36 -12.64 -12.69
N PRO A 139 -9.51 -12.65 -12.01
CA PRO A 139 -9.66 -13.34 -10.72
C PRO A 139 -9.35 -14.85 -10.75
N ALA A 140 -9.41 -15.47 -11.94
CA ALA A 140 -9.06 -16.88 -12.13
C ALA A 140 -7.54 -17.11 -12.30
N ASN A 141 -6.77 -16.07 -12.60
CA ASN A 141 -5.31 -16.17 -12.73
C ASN A 141 -4.66 -16.14 -11.33
N PRO A 142 -3.87 -17.14 -10.93
CA PRO A 142 -3.20 -17.16 -9.63
C PRO A 142 -2.25 -15.98 -9.40
N ALA A 143 -1.69 -15.37 -10.45
CA ALA A 143 -0.83 -14.20 -10.33
C ALA A 143 -1.59 -12.93 -9.87
N VAL A 144 -2.93 -12.92 -9.89
CA VAL A 144 -3.73 -11.77 -9.42
C VAL A 144 -3.40 -11.37 -7.97
N ILE A 145 -3.02 -12.35 -7.14
CA ILE A 145 -2.65 -12.12 -5.74
C ILE A 145 -1.34 -11.34 -5.60
N GLU A 146 -0.50 -11.29 -6.63
CA GLU A 146 0.75 -10.54 -6.61
C GLU A 146 0.50 -9.03 -6.59
N LEU A 147 -0.62 -8.58 -7.16
CA LEU A 147 -1.04 -7.17 -7.11
C LEU A 147 -2.10 -6.91 -6.03
N ALA A 148 -2.88 -7.92 -5.65
CA ALA A 148 -4.05 -7.79 -4.80
C ALA A 148 -4.21 -8.91 -3.75
N GLY A 149 -3.11 -9.35 -3.11
CA GLY A 149 -3.12 -10.50 -2.18
C GLY A 149 -3.95 -10.32 -0.89
N ASN A 150 -4.46 -9.12 -0.62
CA ASN A 150 -5.43 -8.86 0.45
C ASN A 150 -6.89 -9.08 0.01
N VAL A 151 -7.16 -9.16 -1.28
CA VAL A 151 -8.49 -9.44 -1.85
C VAL A 151 -8.75 -10.94 -1.85
N ASN A 152 -10.00 -11.35 -1.63
CA ASN A 152 -10.40 -12.76 -1.51
C ASN A 152 -9.59 -13.53 -0.44
N CYS A 153 -9.22 -12.86 0.65
CA CYS A 153 -8.53 -13.49 1.78
C CYS A 153 -9.42 -13.49 3.04
N PRO A 154 -10.34 -14.46 3.21
CA PRO A 154 -11.34 -14.46 4.28
C PRO A 154 -10.79 -14.30 5.70
N VAL A 155 -9.60 -14.87 5.99
CA VAL A 155 -8.96 -14.75 7.31
C VAL A 155 -8.77 -13.29 7.74
N LEU A 156 -8.56 -12.36 6.79
CA LEU A 156 -8.37 -10.94 7.08
C LEU A 156 -9.65 -10.26 7.59
N ASN A 157 -10.84 -10.83 7.36
CA ASN A 157 -12.07 -10.31 7.96
C ASN A 157 -12.07 -10.47 9.49
N GLY A 158 -11.58 -11.60 10.00
CA GLY A 158 -11.43 -11.83 11.43
C GLY A 158 -10.39 -10.89 12.04
N VAL A 159 -9.25 -10.72 11.35
CA VAL A 159 -8.19 -9.76 11.74
C VAL A 159 -8.74 -8.33 11.83
N ARG A 160 -9.52 -7.91 10.83
CA ARG A 160 -10.12 -6.58 10.78
C ARG A 160 -11.02 -6.31 11.98
N LEU A 161 -11.81 -7.29 12.42
CA LEU A 161 -12.68 -7.15 13.59
C LEU A 161 -11.87 -7.11 14.89
N ALA A 162 -10.82 -7.92 15.00
CA ALA A 162 -9.99 -7.96 16.19
C ALA A 162 -9.20 -6.67 16.44
N LEU A 163 -8.97 -5.86 15.40
CA LEU A 163 -8.37 -4.53 15.56
C LEU A 163 -9.23 -3.55 16.38
N LEU A 164 -10.53 -3.80 16.52
CA LEU A 164 -11.40 -3.02 17.41
C LEU A 164 -11.08 -3.22 18.90
N GLN A 165 -10.25 -4.20 19.24
CA GLN A 165 -9.83 -4.51 20.60
C GLN A 165 -8.37 -4.07 20.86
N ASN A 166 -7.77 -3.38 19.90
CA ASN A 166 -6.39 -2.92 20.01
C ASN A 166 -6.35 -1.59 20.77
N GLU A 167 -5.69 -1.60 21.94
CA GLU A 167 -5.58 -0.42 22.82
C GLU A 167 -4.97 0.82 22.12
N ASP A 168 -4.07 0.62 21.14
CA ASP A 168 -3.47 1.73 20.36
C ASP A 168 -4.47 2.39 19.39
N LEU A 169 -5.59 1.72 19.10
CA LEU A 169 -6.67 2.22 18.24
C LEU A 169 -7.89 2.71 19.03
N ASP A 170 -8.01 2.36 20.31
CA ASP A 170 -9.14 2.76 21.17
C ASP A 170 -9.30 4.29 21.20
N ALA A 171 -8.21 5.01 21.45
CA ALA A 171 -8.23 6.48 21.48
C ALA A 171 -8.62 7.10 20.12
N LEU A 172 -8.29 6.45 19.00
CA LEU A 172 -8.71 6.88 17.67
C LEU A 172 -10.19 6.60 17.44
N GLN A 173 -10.69 5.48 17.94
CA GLN A 173 -12.06 5.02 17.74
C GLN A 173 -13.07 5.96 18.40
N ASP A 174 -12.86 6.31 19.67
CA ASP A 174 -13.75 7.20 20.43
C ASP A 174 -13.90 8.58 19.75
N GLY A 175 -12.80 9.12 19.23
CA GLY A 175 -12.79 10.39 18.52
C GLY A 175 -13.29 10.33 17.08
N ALA A 176 -13.24 9.17 16.42
CA ALA A 176 -13.58 9.01 15.01
C ALA A 176 -15.09 8.98 14.76
N GLU A 177 -15.85 8.24 15.56
CA GLU A 177 -17.30 8.10 15.32
C GLU A 177 -18.04 9.43 15.48
N ALA A 178 -17.76 10.19 16.55
CA ALA A 178 -18.35 11.50 16.77
C ALA A 178 -18.01 12.47 15.62
N PHE A 179 -16.75 12.45 15.17
CA PHE A 179 -16.29 13.23 14.02
C PHE A 179 -17.02 12.85 12.73
N TYR A 180 -17.17 11.55 12.44
CA TYR A 180 -17.87 11.07 11.25
C TYR A 180 -19.37 11.38 11.28
N ARG A 181 -20.02 11.35 12.44
CA ARG A 181 -21.44 11.73 12.58
C ARG A 181 -21.70 13.19 12.22
N VAL A 182 -20.78 14.09 12.58
CA VAL A 182 -20.87 15.53 12.23
C VAL A 182 -20.69 15.74 10.71
N LEU A 183 -19.78 14.99 10.07
CA LEU A 183 -19.61 15.03 8.61
C LEU A 183 -20.79 14.39 7.89
N TYR A 184 -21.36 13.31 8.43
CA TYR A 184 -22.50 12.62 7.85
C TYR A 184 -23.70 13.54 7.64
N ALA A 185 -24.08 14.28 8.69
CA ALA A 185 -25.21 15.19 8.63
C ALA A 185 -25.04 16.35 7.62
N ARG A 186 -23.81 16.62 7.15
CA ARG A 186 -23.50 17.72 6.22
C ARG A 186 -23.28 17.25 4.78
N VAL A 187 -22.55 16.15 4.58
CA VAL A 187 -22.02 15.81 3.25
C VAL A 187 -22.01 14.32 2.90
N LEU A 188 -22.18 13.42 3.88
CA LEU A 188 -22.15 11.96 3.61
C LEU A 188 -23.53 11.29 3.61
N ASP A 189 -24.60 12.05 3.88
CA ASP A 189 -25.96 11.53 3.77
C ASP A 189 -26.27 11.08 2.34
N GLY A 190 -26.90 9.91 2.20
CA GLY A 190 -27.12 9.25 0.91
C GLY A 190 -25.88 8.60 0.28
N LEU A 191 -24.66 8.89 0.75
CA LEU A 191 -23.40 8.32 0.23
C LEU A 191 -22.92 7.14 1.07
N ILE A 192 -22.96 7.27 2.40
CA ILE A 192 -22.47 6.24 3.34
C ILE A 192 -23.60 5.90 4.30
N LYS A 193 -23.86 4.61 4.54
CA LYS A 193 -24.89 4.21 5.53
C LYS A 193 -24.43 4.55 6.96
N PRO A 194 -25.32 4.98 7.87
CA PRO A 194 -24.96 5.34 9.24
C PRO A 194 -24.19 4.26 10.01
N ASN A 195 -24.50 2.98 9.77
CA ASN A 195 -23.81 1.85 10.42
C ASN A 195 -22.36 1.63 9.91
N LYS A 196 -21.90 2.43 8.95
CA LYS A 196 -20.52 2.43 8.45
C LYS A 196 -19.67 3.56 9.04
N LEU A 197 -20.22 4.44 9.88
CA LEU A 197 -19.53 5.60 10.45
C LEU A 197 -18.62 5.21 11.63
N HIS A 198 -17.61 4.37 11.39
CA HIS A 198 -16.68 3.89 12.41
C HIS A 198 -15.27 3.73 11.85
N LEU A 199 -14.27 3.63 12.72
CA LEU A 199 -12.84 3.64 12.38
C LEU A 199 -12.45 2.56 11.35
N LEU A 200 -13.02 1.36 11.41
CA LEU A 200 -12.71 0.32 10.40
C LEU A 200 -13.07 0.73 8.96
N ASN A 201 -13.97 1.69 8.75
CA ASN A 201 -14.30 2.22 7.42
C ASN A 201 -13.64 3.57 7.16
N ALA A 202 -12.65 3.97 7.95
CA ALA A 202 -12.01 5.28 7.84
C ALA A 202 -11.52 5.58 6.42
N ARG A 203 -10.95 4.58 5.73
CA ARG A 203 -10.53 4.71 4.33
C ARG A 203 -11.72 5.00 3.40
N LEU A 204 -12.78 4.19 3.45
CA LEU A 204 -13.99 4.41 2.65
C LEU A 204 -14.57 5.81 2.89
N ILE A 205 -14.64 6.24 4.15
CA ILE A 205 -15.16 7.56 4.53
C ILE A 205 -14.27 8.67 3.96
N TRP A 206 -12.95 8.56 4.11
CA TRP A 206 -12.01 9.52 3.56
C TRP A 206 -12.09 9.59 2.03
N GLU A 207 -12.17 8.45 1.33
CA GLU A 207 -12.28 8.44 -0.14
C GLU A 207 -13.57 9.14 -0.62
N HIS A 208 -14.68 9.00 0.09
CA HIS A 208 -15.91 9.78 -0.18
C HIS A 208 -15.71 11.28 0.05
N LEU A 209 -15.09 11.67 1.15
CA LEU A 209 -14.82 13.09 1.44
C LEU A 209 -13.86 13.70 0.42
N ASP A 210 -12.80 12.99 0.07
CA ASP A 210 -11.79 13.40 -0.91
C ASP A 210 -12.40 13.54 -2.30
N TYR A 211 -13.23 12.57 -2.71
CA TYR A 211 -13.98 12.63 -3.96
C TYR A 211 -14.95 13.82 -4.00
N GLN A 212 -15.75 14.01 -2.94
CA GLN A 212 -16.71 15.12 -2.87
C GLN A 212 -16.01 16.47 -2.84
N TYR A 213 -14.91 16.60 -2.09
CA TYR A 213 -14.11 17.81 -2.05
C TYR A 213 -13.52 18.17 -3.43
N ALA A 214 -13.04 17.17 -4.16
CA ALA A 214 -12.45 17.36 -5.49
C ALA A 214 -13.50 17.66 -6.57
N ASN A 215 -14.65 16.97 -6.55
CA ASN A 215 -15.58 16.91 -7.69
C ASN A 215 -16.92 17.65 -7.46
N ASN A 216 -17.21 18.13 -6.25
CA ASN A 216 -18.48 18.78 -5.92
C ASN A 216 -18.24 20.13 -5.22
N GLU A 217 -18.55 21.22 -5.93
CA GLU A 217 -18.33 22.59 -5.44
C GLU A 217 -19.10 22.89 -4.14
N THR A 218 -20.33 22.38 -4.02
CA THR A 218 -21.13 22.55 -2.80
C THR A 218 -20.48 21.83 -1.63
N ALA A 219 -20.08 20.57 -1.83
CA ALA A 219 -19.41 19.78 -0.79
C ALA A 219 -18.07 20.39 -0.38
N ARG A 220 -17.30 20.94 -1.34
CA ARG A 220 -16.02 21.61 -1.08
C ARG A 220 -16.15 22.79 -0.10
N ASN A 221 -17.27 23.51 -0.13
CA ASN A 221 -17.53 24.61 0.81
C ASN A 221 -18.03 24.12 2.19
N LEU A 222 -18.44 22.85 2.30
CA LEU A 222 -18.98 22.26 3.53
C LEU A 222 -17.93 21.41 4.29
N ILE A 223 -16.84 21.04 3.63
CA ILE A 223 -15.73 20.27 4.19
C ILE A 223 -14.52 21.20 4.34
N SER A 224 -14.09 21.46 5.57
CA SER A 224 -12.84 22.21 5.79
C SER A 224 -11.61 21.36 5.47
N ALA A 225 -10.51 22.02 5.14
CA ALA A 225 -9.22 21.34 4.92
C ALA A 225 -8.76 20.55 6.15
N GLU A 226 -9.00 21.06 7.37
CA GLU A 226 -8.68 20.37 8.62
C GLU A 226 -9.49 19.08 8.79
N GLU A 227 -10.78 19.10 8.45
CA GLU A 227 -11.62 17.91 8.49
C GLU A 227 -11.16 16.86 7.47
N LEU A 228 -10.80 17.29 6.25
CA LEU A 228 -10.26 16.37 5.25
C LEU A 228 -8.93 15.76 5.70
N LEU A 229 -8.03 16.55 6.29
CA LEU A 229 -6.77 16.08 6.86
C LEU A 229 -6.99 15.10 8.02
N ARG A 230 -7.93 15.39 8.93
CA ARG A 230 -8.28 14.50 10.03
C ARG A 230 -8.87 13.18 9.52
N ALA A 231 -9.74 13.23 8.51
CA ALA A 231 -10.26 12.02 7.86
C ALA A 231 -9.14 11.20 7.21
N ARG A 232 -8.21 11.85 6.49
CA ARG A 232 -7.03 11.21 5.88
C ARG A 232 -6.14 10.56 6.94
N TYR A 233 -5.94 11.22 8.08
CA TYR A 233 -5.15 10.70 9.19
C TYR A 233 -5.75 9.40 9.75
N LEU A 234 -7.06 9.41 10.05
CA LEU A 234 -7.77 8.22 10.53
C LEU A 234 -7.73 7.08 9.52
N ALA A 235 -7.94 7.39 8.23
CA ALA A 235 -7.82 6.43 7.15
C ALA A 235 -6.41 5.84 7.07
N SER A 236 -5.39 6.68 7.17
CA SER A 236 -3.98 6.28 7.13
C SER A 236 -3.63 5.33 8.26
N ARG A 237 -4.00 5.67 9.50
CA ARG A 237 -3.76 4.84 10.69
C ARG A 237 -4.44 3.48 10.55
N MET A 238 -5.71 3.47 10.13
CA MET A 238 -6.46 2.21 9.99
C MET A 238 -5.93 1.35 8.84
N THR A 239 -5.65 1.93 7.67
CA THR A 239 -5.13 1.20 6.52
C THR A 239 -3.73 0.66 6.79
N SER A 240 -2.88 1.43 7.48
CA SER A 240 -1.58 0.94 7.96
C SER A 240 -1.76 -0.22 8.94
N ALA A 241 -2.63 -0.09 9.93
CA ALA A 241 -2.92 -1.18 10.86
C ALA A 241 -3.47 -2.44 10.17
N LEU A 242 -4.24 -2.31 9.09
CA LEU A 242 -4.77 -3.48 8.37
C LEU A 242 -3.73 -4.20 7.49
N ASN A 243 -2.62 -3.54 7.16
CA ASN A 243 -1.68 -4.02 6.16
C ASN A 243 -0.24 -4.12 6.67
N SER A 244 0.04 -3.80 7.94
CA SER A 244 1.38 -3.82 8.52
C SER A 244 1.45 -4.70 9.76
N GLN A 245 2.67 -5.08 10.13
CA GLN A 245 3.03 -5.82 11.33
C GLN A 245 2.39 -7.22 11.44
N PRO A 246 3.07 -8.18 12.09
CA PRO A 246 2.39 -9.39 12.53
C PRO A 246 1.29 -9.05 13.55
N PHE A 247 0.34 -9.97 13.70
CA PHE A 247 -0.78 -9.84 14.62
C PHE A 247 -1.06 -11.17 15.29
N THR A 248 -1.46 -11.16 16.56
CA THR A 248 -1.72 -12.38 17.32
C THR A 248 -3.21 -12.56 17.56
N MET A 249 -3.74 -13.73 17.20
CA MET A 249 -5.11 -14.17 17.49
C MET A 249 -5.10 -15.59 18.03
N ALA A 250 -5.77 -15.82 19.17
CA ALA A 250 -5.88 -17.15 19.79
C ALA A 250 -4.52 -17.89 19.86
N ASP A 251 -3.50 -17.18 20.34
CA ASP A 251 -2.11 -17.66 20.48
C ASP A 251 -1.40 -18.04 19.17
N ARG A 252 -1.87 -17.53 18.03
CA ARG A 252 -1.21 -17.68 16.72
C ARG A 252 -0.84 -16.36 16.11
N GLN A 253 0.33 -16.33 15.48
CA GLN A 253 0.80 -15.18 14.72
C GLN A 253 0.28 -15.25 13.27
N TYR A 254 -0.51 -14.26 12.89
CA TYR A 254 -0.96 -14.00 11.53
C TYR A 254 -0.15 -12.83 10.97
N THR A 255 0.03 -12.81 9.65
CA THR A 255 0.53 -11.63 8.95
C THR A 255 -0.63 -10.82 8.39
N ARG A 256 -0.63 -9.51 8.64
CA ARG A 256 -1.56 -8.58 8.00
C ARG A 256 -1.05 -8.09 6.66
N ALA A 257 0.26 -8.16 6.46
CA ALA A 257 0.95 -7.73 5.25
C ALA A 257 0.95 -8.81 4.15
N VAL A 258 -0.16 -9.54 3.97
CA VAL A 258 -0.28 -10.65 3.00
C VAL A 258 0.04 -10.18 1.59
N ALA A 259 -0.55 -9.05 1.18
CA ALA A 259 -0.34 -8.48 -0.14
C ALA A 259 1.13 -8.11 -0.42
N GLY A 260 1.89 -7.73 0.60
CA GLY A 260 3.33 -7.47 0.47
C GLY A 260 4.12 -8.74 0.26
N LYS A 261 3.75 -9.83 0.95
CA LYS A 261 4.38 -11.14 0.78
C LYS A 261 4.11 -11.77 -0.59
N THR A 262 2.94 -11.52 -1.18
CA THR A 262 2.60 -12.00 -2.52
C THR A 262 3.13 -11.09 -3.63
N LEU A 263 3.33 -9.78 -3.37
CA LEU A 263 4.03 -8.89 -4.32
C LEU A 263 5.51 -9.23 -4.44
N ALA A 264 6.15 -9.69 -3.36
CA ALA A 264 7.58 -9.99 -3.34
C ALA A 264 8.03 -10.95 -4.48
N PRO A 265 7.38 -12.10 -4.72
CA PRO A 265 7.64 -12.94 -5.88
C PRO A 265 7.60 -12.22 -7.24
N ALA A 266 6.65 -11.32 -7.48
CA ALA A 266 6.56 -10.61 -8.76
C ALA A 266 7.76 -9.68 -8.99
N ILE A 267 8.18 -8.97 -7.95
CA ILE A 267 9.38 -8.11 -8.00
C ILE A 267 10.62 -8.95 -8.28
N THR A 268 10.79 -10.07 -7.55
CA THR A 268 11.92 -10.98 -7.72
C THR A 268 11.97 -11.51 -9.16
N ARG A 269 10.85 -12.04 -9.68
CA ARG A 269 10.78 -12.58 -11.04
C ARG A 269 11.10 -11.53 -12.11
N ALA A 270 10.65 -10.28 -11.93
CA ALA A 270 10.91 -9.22 -12.88
C ALA A 270 12.41 -8.87 -12.96
N LEU A 271 13.10 -8.78 -11.81
CA LEU A 271 14.54 -8.53 -11.77
C LEU A 271 15.35 -9.73 -12.27
N GLU A 272 15.00 -10.94 -11.87
CA GLU A 272 15.62 -12.17 -12.38
C GLU A 272 15.53 -12.25 -13.90
N SER A 273 14.36 -11.92 -14.48
CA SER A 273 14.18 -11.90 -15.94
C SER A 273 15.12 -10.88 -16.64
N ASN A 274 15.36 -9.72 -16.03
CA ASN A 274 16.35 -8.76 -16.55
C ASN A 274 17.77 -9.30 -16.48
N VAL A 275 18.14 -9.95 -15.37
CA VAL A 275 19.47 -10.54 -15.17
C VAL A 275 19.71 -11.69 -16.14
N GLU A 276 18.74 -12.59 -16.32
CA GLU A 276 18.80 -13.71 -17.25
C GLU A 276 18.98 -13.24 -18.70
N SER A 277 18.34 -12.12 -19.06
CA SER A 277 18.48 -11.53 -20.38
C SER A 277 19.70 -10.63 -20.55
N ARG A 278 20.48 -10.42 -19.49
CA ARG A 278 21.59 -9.45 -19.45
C ARG A 278 21.16 -8.06 -19.89
N GLY A 279 19.96 -7.63 -19.46
CA GLY A 279 19.40 -6.31 -19.76
C GLY A 279 19.09 -6.08 -21.25
N THR A 280 19.03 -7.13 -22.07
CA THR A 280 18.67 -7.01 -23.49
C THR A 280 17.16 -6.94 -23.71
N ASN A 281 16.38 -7.36 -22.71
CA ASN A 281 14.93 -7.22 -22.64
C ASN A 281 14.52 -7.11 -21.15
N LYS A 282 13.21 -6.94 -20.86
CA LYS A 282 12.67 -6.89 -19.49
C LYS A 282 13.32 -5.79 -18.66
N LYS A 283 13.49 -4.61 -19.25
CA LYS A 283 14.15 -3.45 -18.66
C LYS A 283 13.27 -2.72 -17.65
N MET A 284 11.96 -2.74 -17.84
CA MET A 284 11.02 -2.06 -16.96
C MET A 284 9.76 -2.89 -16.76
N SER A 285 9.41 -3.17 -15.52
CA SER A 285 8.12 -3.78 -15.17
C SER A 285 7.27 -2.77 -14.42
N LEU A 286 6.11 -2.44 -14.97
CA LEU A 286 5.14 -1.50 -14.43
C LEU A 286 3.96 -2.27 -13.84
N LEU A 287 3.85 -2.25 -12.52
CA LEU A 287 2.83 -2.96 -11.77
C LEU A 287 1.84 -1.95 -11.20
N PHE A 288 0.54 -2.21 -11.29
CA PHE A 288 -0.50 -1.31 -10.78
C PHE A 288 -1.38 -2.00 -9.76
N GLY A 289 -1.65 -1.34 -8.64
CA GLY A 289 -2.51 -1.92 -7.61
C GLY A 289 -2.90 -0.94 -6.53
N ASP A 290 -3.38 -1.50 -5.42
CA ASP A 290 -3.91 -0.72 -4.31
C ASP A 290 -2.83 -0.24 -3.34
N VAL A 291 -3.11 0.88 -2.64
CA VAL A 291 -2.23 1.40 -1.59
C VAL A 291 -2.00 0.41 -0.44
N SER A 292 -2.95 -0.51 -0.20
CA SER A 292 -2.80 -1.59 0.79
C SER A 292 -1.62 -2.51 0.45
N THR A 293 -1.43 -2.85 -0.82
CA THR A 293 -0.30 -3.67 -1.29
C THR A 293 1.03 -2.94 -1.09
N MET A 294 1.07 -1.64 -1.41
CA MET A 294 2.25 -0.80 -1.21
C MET A 294 2.67 -0.73 0.26
N ILE A 295 1.71 -0.45 1.15
CA ILE A 295 1.95 -0.42 2.60
C ILE A 295 2.39 -1.79 3.12
N ALA A 296 1.74 -2.86 2.68
CA ALA A 296 2.08 -4.21 3.09
C ALA A 296 3.51 -4.58 2.67
N PHE A 297 3.89 -4.27 1.44
CA PHE A 297 5.26 -4.50 0.97
C PHE A 297 6.27 -3.70 1.77
N ALA A 298 6.05 -2.40 1.98
CA ALA A 298 6.93 -1.57 2.81
C ALA A 298 7.05 -2.08 4.26
N SER A 299 6.00 -2.72 4.79
CA SER A 299 6.04 -3.38 6.10
C SER A 299 6.93 -4.62 6.10
N VAL A 300 6.76 -5.55 5.16
CA VAL A 300 7.54 -6.81 5.14
C VAL A 300 8.97 -6.61 4.65
N ALA A 301 9.20 -5.63 3.77
CA ALA A 301 10.52 -5.25 3.30
C ALA A 301 11.29 -4.39 4.31
N GLY A 302 10.75 -4.14 5.51
CA GLY A 302 11.45 -3.44 6.59
C GLY A 302 11.75 -1.95 6.32
N VAL A 303 11.12 -1.36 5.30
CA VAL A 303 11.31 0.07 4.95
C VAL A 303 10.66 0.97 6.00
N SER A 304 9.54 0.52 6.56
CA SER A 304 8.72 1.26 7.54
C SER A 304 9.35 1.42 8.93
N GLY A 305 10.56 0.91 9.16
CA GLY A 305 11.14 0.71 10.49
C GLY A 305 11.07 1.91 11.44
N HIS A 306 11.29 3.16 10.98
CA HIS A 306 11.31 4.33 11.86
C HIS A 306 10.97 5.67 11.17
N GLN A 307 10.40 5.64 9.96
CA GLN A 307 10.23 6.86 9.15
C GLN A 307 8.77 7.28 9.04
N GLN A 308 8.48 8.56 9.34
CA GLN A 308 7.13 9.13 9.32
C GLN A 308 6.45 8.96 7.95
N ASP A 309 7.22 8.95 6.86
CA ASP A 309 6.71 8.82 5.49
C ASP A 309 6.02 7.47 5.21
N PHE A 310 6.31 6.43 6.01
CA PHE A 310 5.66 5.11 5.90
C PHE A 310 4.59 4.88 6.98
N GLN A 311 4.30 5.89 7.82
CA GLN A 311 3.22 5.82 8.81
C GLN A 311 1.87 6.29 8.24
N GLY A 312 1.89 6.97 7.08
CA GLY A 312 0.72 7.46 6.37
C GLY A 312 0.32 6.56 5.19
N MET A 313 -0.91 6.73 4.67
CA MET A 313 -1.22 6.24 3.32
C MET A 313 -0.49 7.09 2.28
N PRO A 314 0.19 6.48 1.30
CA PRO A 314 0.63 7.18 0.11
C PRO A 314 -0.49 7.94 -0.60
N ASN A 315 -0.15 9.00 -1.33
CA ASN A 315 -1.11 9.69 -2.18
C ASN A 315 -1.46 8.83 -3.41
N HIS A 316 -2.57 9.14 -4.07
CA HIS A 316 -2.91 8.54 -5.36
C HIS A 316 -1.79 8.76 -6.39
N GLY A 317 -1.52 7.74 -7.21
CA GLY A 317 -0.38 7.75 -8.13
C GLY A 317 0.99 7.75 -7.46
N ALA A 318 1.10 7.35 -6.19
CA ALA A 318 2.39 7.05 -5.57
C ALA A 318 3.06 5.86 -6.24
N SER A 319 4.39 5.89 -6.31
CA SER A 319 5.19 4.85 -6.96
C SER A 319 6.34 4.41 -6.07
N MET A 320 6.46 3.11 -5.86
CA MET A 320 7.68 2.47 -5.39
C MET A 320 8.49 2.03 -6.61
N SER A 321 9.80 2.28 -6.61
CA SER A 321 10.72 1.81 -7.62
C SER A 321 11.80 0.95 -6.99
N ILE A 322 12.13 -0.17 -7.63
CA ILE A 322 13.25 -1.02 -7.26
C ILE A 322 14.17 -1.06 -8.47
N GLU A 323 15.37 -0.51 -8.31
CA GLU A 323 16.33 -0.35 -9.39
C GLU A 323 17.44 -1.37 -9.27
N LEU A 324 17.78 -2.01 -10.38
CA LEU A 324 18.95 -2.86 -10.54
C LEU A 324 20.03 -2.09 -11.29
N PHE A 325 21.19 -1.92 -10.68
CA PHE A 325 22.24 -1.05 -11.22
C PHE A 325 23.65 -1.59 -10.92
N SER A 326 24.67 -1.03 -11.56
CA SER A 326 26.09 -1.28 -11.25
C SER A 326 26.93 0.00 -11.30
N ARG A 327 28.17 -0.10 -10.82
CA ARG A 327 29.18 0.98 -10.89
C ARG A 327 30.47 0.43 -11.50
N PRO A 328 30.55 0.30 -12.84
CA PRO A 328 31.74 -0.23 -13.50
C PRO A 328 32.97 0.63 -13.21
N SER A 329 34.10 -0.01 -12.91
CA SER A 329 35.35 0.67 -12.57
C SER A 329 36.05 1.32 -13.77
N ASP A 330 35.63 0.99 -14.98
CA ASP A 330 36.26 1.34 -16.27
C ASP A 330 35.32 2.13 -17.21
N ASN A 331 34.18 2.63 -16.70
CA ASN A 331 33.11 3.22 -17.50
C ASN A 331 32.56 2.29 -18.60
N SER A 332 32.71 0.96 -18.47
CA SER A 332 32.14 0.00 -19.40
C SER A 332 30.62 0.20 -19.55
N THR A 333 30.13 0.04 -20.78
CA THR A 333 28.70 0.04 -21.10
C THR A 333 28.10 -1.36 -21.07
N ASP A 334 28.91 -2.39 -20.82
CA ASP A 334 28.49 -3.78 -20.92
C ASP A 334 27.80 -4.25 -19.64
N TYR A 335 26.81 -5.12 -19.81
CA TYR A 335 26.12 -5.74 -18.68
C TYR A 335 27.12 -6.55 -17.83
N PRO A 336 27.13 -6.41 -16.49
CA PRO A 336 28.11 -7.07 -15.65
C PRO A 336 28.16 -8.59 -15.86
N GLU A 337 29.37 -9.16 -15.92
CA GLU A 337 29.53 -10.60 -16.08
C GLU A 337 29.16 -11.39 -14.83
N ARG A 338 29.31 -10.77 -13.66
CA ARG A 338 28.98 -11.38 -12.36
C ARG A 338 27.80 -10.67 -11.73
N ALA A 339 26.85 -11.45 -11.21
CA ALA A 339 25.72 -10.93 -10.44
C ALA A 339 26.16 -10.16 -9.17
N THR A 340 27.35 -10.45 -8.64
CA THR A 340 27.94 -9.73 -7.49
C THR A 340 28.27 -8.27 -7.78
N ASP A 341 28.37 -7.91 -9.06
CA ASP A 341 28.64 -6.53 -9.48
C ASP A 341 27.33 -5.72 -9.64
N LEU A 342 26.18 -6.37 -9.44
CA LEU A 342 24.86 -5.75 -9.42
C LEU A 342 24.44 -5.38 -8.00
N GLN A 343 23.78 -4.24 -7.89
CA GLN A 343 23.21 -3.70 -6.68
C GLN A 343 21.73 -3.39 -6.90
N VAL A 344 20.99 -3.37 -5.80
CA VAL A 344 19.57 -3.02 -5.78
C VAL A 344 19.34 -1.88 -4.81
N ARG A 345 18.48 -0.93 -5.19
CA ARG A 345 17.97 0.11 -4.28
C ARG A 345 16.47 0.29 -4.43
N PHE A 346 15.83 0.63 -3.31
CA PHE A 346 14.41 0.98 -3.25
C PHE A 346 14.23 2.49 -3.20
N LEU A 347 13.28 2.99 -3.95
CA LEU A 347 12.87 4.39 -3.94
C LEU A 347 11.37 4.51 -3.77
N LEU A 348 10.94 5.54 -3.05
CA LEU A 348 9.54 5.94 -2.96
C LEU A 348 9.37 7.33 -3.53
N ARG A 349 8.35 7.46 -4.37
CA ARG A 349 7.72 8.73 -4.73
C ARG A 349 6.32 8.73 -4.14
N ASN A 350 6.08 9.55 -3.12
CA ASN A 350 4.87 9.52 -2.29
C ASN A 350 3.61 10.14 -2.97
N GLY A 351 3.55 10.05 -4.30
CA GLY A 351 2.46 10.52 -5.17
C GLY A 351 2.55 12.01 -5.53
N THR A 352 1.48 12.51 -6.15
CA THR A 352 1.38 13.90 -6.64
C THR A 352 0.49 14.72 -5.72
N SER A 353 1.09 15.41 -4.76
CA SER A 353 0.48 16.65 -4.29
C SER A 353 0.47 17.62 -5.47
N THR A 354 -0.61 18.36 -5.71
CA THR A 354 -0.61 19.44 -6.73
C THR A 354 0.45 20.52 -6.44
N ALA A 355 1.03 20.53 -5.23
CA ALA A 355 2.14 21.38 -4.85
C ALA A 355 3.52 20.80 -5.21
N ASP A 356 3.64 19.49 -5.46
CA ASP A 356 4.92 18.80 -5.62
C ASP A 356 4.94 17.90 -6.87
N ALA A 357 4.61 18.47 -8.03
CA ALA A 357 4.79 17.79 -9.31
C ALA A 357 6.26 17.34 -9.52
N ASP A 358 7.20 18.02 -8.84
CA ASP A 358 8.65 17.81 -8.91
C ASP A 358 9.21 16.95 -7.75
N ALA A 359 8.37 16.38 -6.87
CA ALA A 359 8.85 15.44 -5.86
C ALA A 359 9.48 14.21 -6.54
N GLY A 360 10.80 14.13 -6.46
CA GLY A 360 11.61 13.06 -7.03
C GLY A 360 11.46 11.73 -6.28
N TYR A 361 12.12 10.71 -6.82
CA TYR A 361 12.25 9.42 -6.16
C TYR A 361 13.29 9.52 -5.04
N VAL A 362 12.85 9.27 -3.80
CA VAL A 362 13.71 9.31 -2.62
C VAL A 362 14.12 7.88 -2.27
N PRO A 363 15.42 7.59 -2.08
CA PRO A 363 15.88 6.25 -1.77
C PRO A 363 15.72 5.93 -0.28
N TYR A 364 15.30 4.70 0.04
CA TYR A 364 15.14 4.23 1.42
C TYR A 364 15.81 2.87 1.65
N PRO A 365 16.32 2.58 2.86
CA PRO A 365 16.86 1.28 3.18
C PRO A 365 15.80 0.18 3.07
N LEU A 366 16.17 -0.93 2.42
CA LEU A 366 15.43 -2.18 2.51
C LEU A 366 15.97 -3.02 3.68
N PHE A 367 15.10 -3.86 4.25
CA PHE A 367 15.41 -4.84 5.29
C PHE A 367 16.14 -4.26 6.52
N ALA A 368 15.89 -2.97 6.81
CA ALA A 368 16.56 -2.19 7.85
C ALA A 368 18.10 -2.22 7.76
N SER A 369 18.68 -2.45 6.58
CA SER A 369 20.12 -2.52 6.37
C SER A 369 20.67 -1.24 5.73
N LYS A 370 20.74 -1.18 4.40
CA LYS A 370 21.36 -0.10 3.62
C LYS A 370 20.41 0.33 2.49
N VAL A 371 20.62 1.55 2.02
CA VAL A 371 19.92 2.10 0.84
C VAL A 371 20.21 1.27 -0.41
N GLU A 372 21.43 0.74 -0.51
CA GLU A 372 21.90 -0.07 -1.62
C GLU A 372 22.39 -1.41 -1.06
N ILE A 373 21.92 -2.50 -1.65
CA ILE A 373 22.29 -3.84 -1.24
C ILE A 373 22.69 -4.69 -2.45
N PRO A 374 23.63 -5.64 -2.29
CA PRO A 374 23.96 -6.59 -3.34
C PRO A 374 22.72 -7.32 -3.88
N TYR A 375 22.70 -7.60 -5.18
CA TYR A 375 21.58 -8.26 -5.84
C TYR A 375 21.26 -9.63 -5.23
N ASP A 376 22.28 -10.43 -4.93
CA ASP A 376 22.12 -11.75 -4.30
C ASP A 376 21.54 -11.65 -2.87
N GLU A 377 21.99 -10.66 -2.09
CA GLU A 377 21.40 -10.35 -0.78
C GLU A 377 19.92 -9.95 -0.93
N PHE A 378 19.58 -9.09 -1.90
CA PHE A 378 18.20 -8.69 -2.17
C PHE A 378 17.31 -9.91 -2.49
N ILE A 379 17.73 -10.79 -3.40
CA ILE A 379 16.96 -11.98 -3.79
C ILE A 379 16.75 -12.92 -2.59
N SER A 380 17.79 -13.14 -1.79
CA SER A 380 17.70 -13.96 -0.58
C SER A 380 16.69 -13.39 0.43
N GLN A 381 16.77 -12.10 0.71
CA GLN A 381 15.87 -11.41 1.65
C GLN A 381 14.42 -11.41 1.14
N MET A 382 14.21 -11.14 -0.16
CA MET A 382 12.90 -11.22 -0.80
C MET A 382 12.30 -12.63 -0.70
N GLY A 383 13.10 -13.68 -0.88
CA GLY A 383 12.69 -15.06 -0.68
C GLY A 383 12.16 -15.33 0.74
N SER A 384 12.81 -14.77 1.76
CA SER A 384 12.40 -14.94 3.17
C SER A 384 11.05 -14.30 3.51
N ILE A 385 10.66 -13.22 2.81
CA ILE A 385 9.40 -12.54 3.04
C ILE A 385 8.28 -13.04 2.13
N SER A 386 8.63 -13.76 1.05
CA SER A 386 7.70 -14.20 0.02
C SER A 386 6.60 -15.15 0.52
N MET A 387 5.48 -15.16 -0.18
CA MET A 387 4.38 -16.11 -0.01
C MET A 387 3.95 -16.60 -1.38
N SER A 388 4.00 -17.91 -1.60
CA SER A 388 3.52 -18.55 -2.84
C SER A 388 1.99 -18.62 -2.89
N THR A 389 1.43 -18.88 -4.08
CA THR A 389 -0.01 -19.08 -4.27
C THR A 389 -0.57 -20.18 -3.36
N THR A 390 0.13 -21.31 -3.23
CA THR A 390 -0.31 -22.42 -2.36
C THR A 390 -0.31 -22.02 -0.89
N GLN A 391 0.72 -21.31 -0.44
CA GLN A 391 0.78 -20.78 0.93
C GLN A 391 -0.34 -19.77 1.17
N TRP A 392 -0.61 -18.90 0.20
CA TRP A 392 -1.67 -17.91 0.26
C TRP A 392 -3.05 -18.56 0.35
N CYS A 393 -3.37 -19.55 -0.50
CA CYS A 393 -4.64 -20.28 -0.45
C CYS A 393 -4.87 -20.92 0.93
N SER A 394 -3.83 -21.57 1.48
CA SER A 394 -3.87 -22.21 2.80
C SER A 394 -4.03 -21.18 3.93
N PHE A 395 -3.24 -20.10 3.90
CA PHE A 395 -3.28 -19.05 4.91
C PHE A 395 -4.64 -18.33 4.93
N CYS A 396 -5.14 -17.96 3.76
CA CYS A 396 -6.36 -17.18 3.62
C CYS A 396 -7.63 -18.00 3.84
N GLY A 397 -7.57 -19.32 3.61
CA GLY A 397 -8.77 -20.15 3.46
C GLY A 397 -9.64 -19.67 2.30
N SER A 398 -9.01 -19.31 1.18
CA SER A 398 -9.70 -18.71 0.03
C SER A 398 -10.42 -19.75 -0.82
N GLU A 399 -11.61 -19.41 -1.31
CA GLU A 399 -12.39 -20.18 -2.28
C GLU A 399 -12.14 -19.70 -3.74
N ALA A 400 -10.96 -19.15 -4.00
CA ALA A 400 -10.61 -18.69 -5.35
C ALA A 400 -10.47 -19.90 -6.28
N GLU A 401 -10.83 -19.74 -7.56
CA GLU A 401 -10.89 -20.85 -8.53
C GLU A 401 -9.54 -21.59 -8.68
N PHE A 402 -8.42 -20.86 -8.57
CA PHE A 402 -7.08 -21.44 -8.64
C PHE A 402 -6.63 -22.11 -7.32
N CYS A 403 -7.39 -21.99 -6.23
CA CYS A 403 -7.08 -22.67 -4.97
C CYS A 403 -7.58 -24.12 -5.01
N PRO A 404 -6.80 -25.08 -4.48
CA PRO A 404 -7.26 -26.46 -4.35
C PRO A 404 -8.56 -26.53 -3.54
N PRO A 405 -9.52 -27.39 -3.92
CA PRO A 405 -10.75 -27.57 -3.16
C PRO A 405 -10.42 -28.03 -1.74
N VAL A 406 -11.10 -27.47 -0.75
CA VAL A 406 -11.05 -27.96 0.63
C VAL A 406 -11.71 -29.33 0.64
N THR A 407 -10.90 -30.38 0.58
CA THR A 407 -11.42 -31.74 0.72
C THR A 407 -11.76 -31.97 2.18
N ASP A 408 -13.06 -32.12 2.47
CA ASP A 408 -13.51 -32.80 3.68
C ASP A 408 -13.06 -34.26 3.57
N GLN A 409 -11.85 -34.53 4.04
CA GLN A 409 -11.34 -35.89 4.12
C GLN A 409 -12.15 -36.62 5.19
N LYS A 410 -13.27 -37.24 4.77
CA LYS A 410 -13.89 -38.33 5.51
C LYS A 410 -12.80 -39.36 5.74
N ASP A 411 -12.45 -39.56 7.00
CA ASP A 411 -11.52 -40.60 7.44
C ASP A 411 -12.08 -41.94 6.97
N ASN A 412 -11.55 -42.46 5.87
CA ASN A 412 -11.55 -43.89 5.60
C ASN A 412 -10.14 -44.36 5.95
N ASP A 413 -9.99 -44.82 7.19
CA ASP A 413 -8.87 -45.65 7.60
C ASP A 413 -8.81 -46.86 6.67
N ASN A 414 -7.72 -46.96 5.90
CA ASN A 414 -7.08 -48.22 5.55
C ASN A 414 -5.63 -47.94 5.15
N ASN A 415 -4.73 -48.50 5.96
CA ASN A 415 -3.28 -48.64 5.83
C ASN A 415 -2.74 -48.80 4.39
N ASP A 416 -1.71 -48.05 4.00
CA ASP A 416 -0.30 -48.50 4.12
C ASP A 416 0.71 -47.41 3.66
N ASP A 417 1.74 -47.23 4.49
CA ASP A 417 3.14 -46.85 4.25
C ASP A 417 3.61 -45.52 3.58
N HIS A 418 4.35 -44.77 4.42
CA HIS A 418 5.50 -43.87 4.17
C HIS A 418 5.31 -42.53 3.42
N VAL A 419 5.24 -41.40 4.16
CA VAL A 419 6.31 -40.42 4.45
C VAL A 419 5.73 -39.41 5.47
N ASN A 420 6.46 -39.18 6.57
CA ASN A 420 6.01 -38.39 7.71
C ASN A 420 6.21 -36.88 7.43
N VAL A 421 5.15 -36.18 7.03
CA VAL A 421 5.03 -34.72 7.19
C VAL A 421 3.91 -34.51 8.19
N ASP A 422 4.18 -33.78 9.28
CA ASP A 422 3.25 -33.56 10.40
C ASP A 422 1.96 -32.84 9.95
N GLN A 423 1.00 -33.61 9.45
CA GLN A 423 -0.30 -33.15 8.95
C GLN A 423 -1.39 -33.18 10.03
N LYS A 424 -1.05 -33.65 11.25
CA LYS A 424 -2.01 -33.79 12.38
C LYS A 424 -2.44 -32.45 12.99
N SER A 425 -1.66 -31.39 12.82
CA SER A 425 -2.06 -30.04 13.28
C SER A 425 -3.15 -29.39 12.42
N TYR A 426 -3.37 -29.86 11.19
CA TYR A 426 -4.24 -29.19 10.20
C TYR A 426 -5.74 -29.49 10.37
N LYS A 427 -6.12 -30.73 10.71
CA LYS A 427 -7.54 -31.12 10.84
C LYS A 427 -8.24 -30.51 12.06
N GLN A 428 -7.50 -30.19 13.12
CA GLN A 428 -8.07 -29.58 14.33
C GLN A 428 -8.32 -28.07 14.17
N ASP A 429 -7.61 -27.43 13.23
CA ASP A 429 -7.66 -25.99 13.00
C ASP A 429 -8.82 -25.54 12.13
N HIS A 430 -9.17 -26.33 11.12
CA HIS A 430 -10.27 -25.98 10.21
C HIS A 430 -11.65 -25.99 10.88
N ARG A 431 -11.89 -26.91 11.83
CA ARG A 431 -13.13 -26.94 12.64
C ARG A 431 -13.17 -25.82 13.69
N ARG A 432 -12.01 -25.28 14.09
CA ARG A 432 -11.90 -24.17 15.05
C ARG A 432 -11.97 -22.79 14.39
N LEU A 433 -11.54 -22.66 13.13
CA LEU A 433 -11.76 -21.45 12.32
C LEU A 433 -13.24 -21.15 12.08
N GLN A 434 -14.04 -22.19 11.80
CA GLN A 434 -15.50 -22.06 11.70
C GLN A 434 -16.16 -21.70 13.05
N ALA A 435 -15.59 -22.15 14.18
CA ALA A 435 -16.05 -21.76 15.52
C ALA A 435 -15.70 -20.31 15.89
N LEU A 436 -14.57 -19.77 15.39
CA LEU A 436 -14.14 -18.39 15.66
C LEU A 436 -15.01 -17.33 14.94
N MET A 437 -15.59 -17.64 13.77
CA MET A 437 -16.62 -16.80 13.14
C MET A 437 -17.88 -16.68 14.00
N VAL A 438 -18.21 -17.71 14.78
CA VAL A 438 -19.38 -17.74 15.68
C VAL A 438 -19.11 -16.97 16.98
N VAL A 439 -17.88 -17.01 17.51
CA VAL A 439 -17.54 -16.25 18.73
C VAL A 439 -17.59 -14.74 18.50
N GLY A 440 -17.15 -14.25 17.33
CA GLY A 440 -17.30 -12.83 16.96
C GLY A 440 -18.76 -12.38 16.87
N ALA A 441 -19.64 -13.22 16.34
CA ALA A 441 -21.07 -12.93 16.25
C ALA A 441 -21.77 -12.92 17.63
N ILE A 442 -21.39 -13.84 18.54
CA ILE A 442 -21.95 -13.90 19.90
C ILE A 442 -21.59 -12.65 20.72
N ILE A 443 -20.36 -12.14 20.57
CA ILE A 443 -19.89 -10.96 21.32
C ILE A 443 -20.57 -9.67 20.81
N VAL A 444 -20.75 -9.52 19.49
CA VAL A 444 -21.53 -8.41 18.93
C VAL A 444 -22.99 -8.46 19.39
N PHE A 445 -23.58 -9.66 19.45
CA PHE A 445 -24.93 -9.84 19.98
C PHE A 445 -25.02 -9.45 21.46
N MET A 446 -24.03 -9.82 22.29
CA MET A 446 -23.96 -9.44 23.70
C MET A 446 -23.81 -7.92 23.91
N MET A 447 -22.99 -7.23 23.10
CA MET A 447 -22.85 -5.77 23.19
C MET A 447 -24.11 -5.03 22.74
N VAL A 448 -24.76 -5.49 21.66
CA VAL A 448 -26.01 -4.90 21.18
C VAL A 448 -27.14 -5.12 22.19
N VAL A 449 -27.28 -6.32 22.74
CA VAL A 449 -28.29 -6.63 23.75
C VAL A 449 -27.99 -5.88 25.06
N GLY A 450 -26.73 -5.82 25.50
CA GLY A 450 -26.31 -5.04 26.66
C GLY A 450 -26.58 -3.54 26.51
N GLY A 451 -26.30 -2.98 25.33
CA GLY A 451 -26.60 -1.58 25.00
C GLY A 451 -28.10 -1.27 25.00
N ILE A 452 -28.93 -2.19 24.48
CA ILE A 452 -30.39 -2.05 24.51
C ILE A 452 -30.92 -2.12 25.95
N ILE A 453 -30.41 -3.03 26.79
CA ILE A 453 -30.82 -3.14 28.19
C ILE A 453 -30.44 -1.87 28.97
N ALA A 454 -29.26 -1.30 28.74
CA ALA A 454 -28.83 -0.05 29.35
C ALA A 454 -29.71 1.14 28.93
N LEU A 455 -30.07 1.22 27.64
CA LEU A 455 -30.98 2.23 27.10
C LEU A 455 -32.39 2.12 27.68
N VAL A 456 -32.93 0.91 27.77
CA VAL A 456 -34.26 0.66 28.37
C VAL A 456 -34.26 1.02 29.85
N SER A 457 -33.20 0.68 30.58
CA SER A 457 -33.04 1.01 32.01
C SER A 457 -32.92 2.52 32.23
N TYR A 458 -32.21 3.22 31.35
CA TYR A 458 -32.09 4.68 31.37
C TYR A 458 -33.45 5.36 31.08
N CYS A 459 -34.22 4.85 30.10
CA CYS A 459 -35.54 5.37 29.76
C CYS A 459 -36.61 5.08 30.83
N LEU A 460 -36.52 3.96 31.56
CA LEU A 460 -37.46 3.60 32.63
C LEU A 460 -37.11 4.25 33.98
N GLY A 461 -35.86 4.66 34.20
CA GLY A 461 -35.38 5.29 35.44
C GLY A 461 -35.82 6.75 35.67
N TRP A 462 -36.55 7.37 34.74
CA TRP A 462 -37.03 8.75 34.84
C TRP A 462 -38.52 8.90 35.17
N ARG A 463 -39.11 7.93 35.86
CA ARG A 463 -40.35 8.18 36.61
C ARG A 463 -40.01 8.60 38.04
N LYS A 464 -39.83 9.91 38.25
CA LYS A 464 -39.88 10.50 39.60
C LYS A 464 -41.24 10.16 40.22
N PRO A 465 -41.31 9.59 41.44
CA PRO A 465 -42.57 9.52 42.17
C PRO A 465 -43.06 10.94 42.45
N LYS A 466 -44.34 11.20 42.17
CA LYS A 466 -45.03 12.42 42.59
C LYS A 466 -44.94 12.51 44.11
N VAL A 467 -44.38 13.61 44.59
CA VAL A 467 -44.51 14.03 46.00
C VAL A 467 -45.93 14.58 46.13
N ASP A 468 -46.81 13.83 46.79
CA ASP A 468 -48.11 14.34 47.20
C ASP A 468 -47.90 15.34 48.35
N ALA A 469 -48.30 16.58 48.09
CA ALA A 469 -48.37 17.62 49.08
C ALA A 469 -49.66 17.48 49.90
N GLY A 470 -49.52 17.49 51.23
CA GLY A 470 -50.52 18.03 52.14
C GLY A 470 -51.43 17.02 52.85
N LYS A 471 -51.14 16.81 54.14
CA LYS A 471 -52.15 17.02 55.20
C LYS A 471 -51.45 17.14 56.56
N ASP A 472 -51.59 18.32 57.16
CA ASP A 472 -51.39 18.57 58.59
C ASP A 472 -52.23 17.61 59.44
N PRO A 473 -51.77 17.33 60.66
CA PRO A 473 -52.66 17.29 61.80
C PRO A 473 -52.16 18.25 62.88
N GLU A 474 -52.94 19.30 63.12
CA GLU A 474 -52.86 20.04 64.37
C GLU A 474 -54.07 19.67 65.24
N ARG A 475 -53.75 19.38 66.52
CA ARG A 475 -54.52 19.59 67.75
C ARG A 475 -55.58 18.57 68.21
N ASP A 476 -55.14 17.84 69.24
CA ASP A 476 -55.65 17.76 70.61
C ASP A 476 -57.06 17.19 70.94
N VAL A 477 -57.01 16.43 72.05
CA VAL A 477 -57.92 16.36 73.22
C VAL A 477 -58.50 14.96 73.49
N ASP A 478 -58.13 14.49 74.69
CA ASP A 478 -58.62 13.42 75.58
C ASP A 478 -58.31 11.94 75.30
#